data_AF-A0AB74M862-F1
#
_entry.id   AF-A0AB74M862-F1
#
_cell.length_a   1.000
_cell.length_b   1.000
_cell.length_c   1.000
_cell.angle_alpha   90.00
_cell.angle_beta   90.00
_cell.angle_gamma   90.00
#
_symmetry.space_group_name_H-M   'P 1'
#
loop_
_entity.id
_entity.type
_entity.pdbx_description
1 polymer ?
#
loop_
_entity_poly.entity_id
_entity_poly.type
_entity_poly.pdbx_seq_one_letter_code
_entity_poly.pdbx_strand_id
1 'polypeptide(L)'
;MKRTPVLIDVNGVPLRESLSYNGGGAGFGGQMAEWLPPAQSADAALLPALRLGNARADDLVRNNGIAANAVALHKDHIVGHMFLISYRPNWRWLGMRETAAKSFVDEVEAAWSEYAEGMFGEIDVEGKRTFTEFIREGVGVHAFNGEIFVQPVWDTETTQLFRTRFKAVSPKRVDTPGHGMGNRFLRAGVEVDRYGRAVAYHICEDDFPFSGSGRWERIPRELPTGRPAMLHIFEPVEDGQTRGANQFYSVMERLKMLDSLQATQLQSAIVKAMYAATIESELDTEKAFEYIAGAPQGQKDNPLINILDKFSTWYDTNSVTLGG
;
A
#
# COMPACT_ATOMS: atom_id res chain seq x y z
N MET A 1 38.60 -20.60 -47.37
CA MET A 1 37.80 -19.98 -46.29
C MET A 1 38.32 -20.50 -44.96
N LYS A 2 38.95 -19.66 -44.13
CA LYS A 2 39.33 -20.04 -42.75
C LYS A 2 38.05 -20.05 -41.90
N ARG A 3 37.71 -21.19 -41.29
CA ARG A 3 36.63 -21.28 -40.29
C ARG A 3 37.13 -20.65 -38.99
N THR A 4 36.39 -19.70 -38.46
CA THR A 4 36.67 -19.08 -37.16
C THR A 4 36.50 -20.13 -36.06
N PRO A 5 37.45 -20.26 -35.10
CA PRO A 5 37.28 -21.19 -33.99
C PRO A 5 36.09 -20.77 -33.12
N VAL A 6 35.18 -21.71 -32.87
CA VAL A 6 34.00 -21.53 -32.01
C VAL A 6 34.23 -22.33 -30.73
N LEU A 7 34.18 -21.67 -29.58
CA LEU A 7 34.25 -22.34 -28.28
C LEU A 7 32.99 -23.21 -28.11
N ILE A 8 33.13 -24.39 -27.52
CA ILE A 8 32.07 -25.40 -27.34
C ILE A 8 31.99 -25.76 -25.86
N ASP A 9 30.78 -25.99 -25.35
CA ASP A 9 30.54 -26.40 -23.97
C ASP A 9 30.83 -27.90 -23.74
N VAL A 10 30.65 -28.36 -22.51
CA VAL A 10 30.90 -29.76 -22.09
C VAL A 10 30.00 -30.77 -22.83
N ASN A 11 28.88 -30.30 -23.40
CA ASN A 11 27.92 -31.11 -24.16
C ASN A 11 28.14 -31.01 -25.69
N GLY A 12 29.23 -30.37 -26.13
CA GLY A 12 29.55 -30.21 -27.56
C GLY A 12 28.70 -29.15 -28.28
N VAL A 13 27.97 -28.32 -27.53
CA VAL A 13 27.16 -27.23 -28.08
C VAL A 13 28.02 -25.97 -28.17
N PRO A 14 28.01 -25.24 -29.30
CA PRO A 14 28.71 -23.96 -29.40
C PRO A 14 28.38 -23.04 -28.22
N LEU A 15 29.41 -22.61 -27.47
CA LEU A 15 29.31 -21.53 -26.49
C LEU A 15 28.86 -20.30 -27.27
N ARG A 16 27.66 -19.80 -26.94
CA ARG A 16 26.98 -18.74 -27.69
C ARG A 16 27.90 -17.54 -27.90
N GLU A 17 28.01 -17.10 -29.15
CA GLU A 17 28.38 -15.73 -29.46
C GLU A 17 27.33 -14.84 -28.78
N SER A 18 27.78 -13.98 -27.86
CA SER A 18 26.95 -13.05 -27.10
C SER A 18 26.19 -12.12 -28.06
N LEU A 19 25.03 -12.55 -28.54
CA LEU A 19 24.14 -11.75 -29.37
C LEU A 19 22.90 -11.44 -28.53
N SER A 20 22.80 -10.16 -28.14
CA SER A 20 21.75 -9.52 -27.32
C SER A 20 21.92 -9.59 -25.79
N TYR A 21 21.12 -8.78 -25.10
CA TYR A 21 21.02 -8.70 -23.65
C TYR A 21 20.63 -10.06 -23.05
N ASN A 22 21.33 -10.48 -21.99
CA ASN A 22 21.15 -11.80 -21.34
C ASN A 22 19.70 -12.14 -20.96
N GLY A 23 18.86 -11.14 -20.69
CA GLY A 23 17.44 -11.33 -20.36
C GLY A 23 16.55 -11.78 -21.52
N GLY A 24 16.99 -11.63 -22.78
CA GLY A 24 16.23 -12.07 -23.96
C GLY A 24 16.56 -13.50 -24.42
N GLY A 25 17.51 -14.17 -23.78
CA GLY A 25 17.89 -15.55 -24.08
C GLY A 25 17.34 -16.54 -23.05
N ALA A 26 17.67 -17.82 -23.20
CA ALA A 26 17.25 -18.88 -22.26
C ALA A 26 18.01 -18.86 -20.91
N GLY A 27 18.96 -17.94 -20.71
CA GLY A 27 19.88 -17.94 -19.56
C GLY A 27 20.94 -19.05 -19.62
N PHE A 28 21.94 -18.98 -18.73
CA PHE A 28 23.09 -19.91 -18.72
C PHE A 28 22.68 -21.39 -18.54
N GLY A 29 21.61 -21.64 -17.77
CA GLY A 29 21.11 -22.99 -17.47
C GLY A 29 19.68 -23.24 -17.93
N GLY A 30 19.14 -22.48 -18.89
CA GLY A 30 17.74 -22.61 -19.31
C GLY A 30 16.72 -21.95 -18.37
N GLN A 31 17.18 -21.26 -17.31
CA GLN A 31 16.35 -20.61 -16.27
C GLN A 31 15.28 -19.66 -16.85
N MET A 32 15.58 -19.03 -17.99
CA MET A 32 14.70 -18.06 -18.64
C MET A 32 13.87 -18.68 -19.77
N ALA A 33 14.04 -19.98 -20.07
CA ALA A 33 13.39 -20.64 -21.21
C ALA A 33 11.86 -20.69 -21.07
N GLU A 34 11.36 -20.83 -19.84
CA GLU A 34 9.92 -20.85 -19.53
C GLU A 34 9.41 -19.49 -19.01
N TRP A 35 10.30 -18.52 -18.78
CA TRP A 35 9.93 -17.19 -18.32
C TRP A 35 9.59 -16.30 -19.52
N LEU A 36 8.34 -16.37 -19.97
CA LEU A 36 7.82 -15.68 -21.14
C LEU A 36 6.73 -14.67 -20.76
N PRO A 37 7.07 -13.57 -20.04
CA PRO A 37 6.09 -12.55 -19.70
C PRO A 37 5.62 -11.82 -20.98
N PRO A 38 4.32 -11.50 -21.10
CA PRO A 38 3.83 -10.70 -22.22
C PRO A 38 4.37 -9.27 -22.11
N ALA A 39 4.64 -8.64 -23.26
CA ALA A 39 4.93 -7.21 -23.30
C ALA A 39 3.66 -6.43 -22.91
N GLN A 40 3.76 -5.58 -21.90
CA GLN A 40 2.66 -4.78 -21.37
C GLN A 40 3.11 -3.34 -21.17
N SER A 41 2.23 -2.39 -21.48
CA SER A 41 2.36 -1.00 -20.99
C SER A 41 2.05 -0.94 -19.50
N ALA A 42 2.52 0.11 -18.81
CA ALA A 42 2.27 0.36 -17.40
C ALA A 42 0.79 0.21 -17.01
N ASP A 43 -0.13 0.81 -17.76
CA ASP A 43 -1.58 0.69 -17.51
C ASP A 43 -2.09 -0.76 -17.67
N ALA A 44 -1.63 -1.47 -18.70
CA ALA A 44 -2.04 -2.85 -18.96
C ALA A 44 -1.59 -3.81 -17.85
N ALA A 45 -0.44 -3.55 -17.24
CA ALA A 45 0.06 -4.31 -16.09
C ALA A 45 -0.63 -3.90 -14.78
N LEU A 46 -0.86 -2.60 -14.57
CA LEU A 46 -1.35 -2.04 -13.31
C LEU A 46 -2.88 -2.10 -13.16
N LEU A 47 -3.63 -1.58 -14.13
CA LEU A 47 -5.06 -1.30 -13.99
C LEU A 47 -5.92 -2.53 -13.65
N PRO A 48 -5.67 -3.74 -14.20
CA PRO A 48 -6.42 -4.93 -13.84
C PRO A 48 -6.30 -5.29 -12.36
N ALA A 49 -5.15 -5.02 -11.75
CA ALA A 49 -4.87 -5.33 -10.34
C ALA A 49 -5.11 -4.13 -9.42
N LEU A 50 -5.25 -2.91 -9.94
CA LEU A 50 -5.22 -1.66 -9.19
C LEU A 50 -6.16 -1.65 -7.97
N ARG A 51 -7.43 -2.04 -8.16
CA ARG A 51 -8.43 -2.04 -7.07
C ARG A 51 -8.06 -3.00 -5.95
N LEU A 52 -7.84 -4.27 -6.28
CA LEU A 52 -7.54 -5.31 -5.31
C LEU A 52 -6.17 -5.09 -4.67
N GLY A 53 -5.20 -4.64 -5.47
CA GLY A 53 -3.85 -4.28 -5.06
C GLY A 53 -3.83 -3.19 -4.02
N ASN A 54 -4.52 -2.08 -4.29
CA ASN A 54 -4.62 -0.98 -3.33
C ASN A 54 -5.41 -1.38 -2.09
N ALA A 55 -6.49 -2.16 -2.21
CA ALA A 55 -7.24 -2.67 -1.05
C ALA A 55 -6.37 -3.60 -0.17
N ARG A 56 -5.50 -4.42 -0.77
CA ARG A 56 -4.53 -5.25 -0.05
C ARG A 56 -3.45 -4.40 0.62
N ALA A 57 -2.95 -3.37 -0.05
CA ALA A 57 -1.97 -2.44 0.52
C ALA A 57 -2.56 -1.71 1.73
N ASP A 58 -3.82 -1.25 1.65
CA ASP A 58 -4.54 -0.65 2.77
C ASP A 58 -4.64 -1.59 3.97
N ASP A 59 -5.07 -2.84 3.74
CA ASP A 59 -5.19 -3.84 4.80
C ASP A 59 -3.85 -4.15 5.44
N LEU A 60 -2.80 -4.28 4.62
CA LEU A 60 -1.45 -4.52 5.07
C LEU A 60 -0.94 -3.38 5.95
N VAL A 61 -1.06 -2.13 5.51
CA VAL A 61 -0.61 -0.97 6.29
C VAL A 61 -1.41 -0.80 7.59
N ARG A 62 -2.70 -1.18 7.59
CA ARG A 62 -3.53 -1.12 8.80
C ARG A 62 -3.18 -2.19 9.82
N ASN A 63 -2.84 -3.40 9.38
CA ASN A 63 -2.75 -4.58 10.25
C ASN A 63 -1.32 -5.10 10.48
N ASN A 64 -0.34 -4.70 9.67
CA ASN A 64 1.04 -5.14 9.78
C ASN A 64 1.92 -4.01 10.32
N GLY A 65 2.51 -4.21 11.50
CA GLY A 65 3.35 -3.20 12.16
C GLY A 65 4.60 -2.80 11.38
N ILE A 66 5.16 -3.69 10.56
CA ILE A 66 6.33 -3.40 9.70
C ILE A 66 5.90 -2.45 8.58
N ALA A 67 4.79 -2.75 7.91
CA ALA A 67 4.25 -1.90 6.84
C ALA A 67 3.79 -0.53 7.37
N ALA A 68 3.08 -0.51 8.50
CA ALA A 68 2.65 0.71 9.17
C ALA A 68 3.85 1.62 9.52
N ASN A 69 4.89 1.04 10.10
CA ASN A 69 6.10 1.78 10.46
C ASN A 69 6.87 2.27 9.22
N ALA A 70 6.92 1.49 8.14
CA ALA A 70 7.55 1.91 6.89
C ALA A 70 6.89 3.18 6.33
N VAL A 71 5.55 3.26 6.33
CA VAL A 71 4.82 4.46 5.92
C VAL A 71 5.07 5.63 6.88
N ALA A 72 5.14 5.38 8.20
CA ALA A 72 5.45 6.42 9.18
C ALA A 72 6.84 7.04 8.93
N LEU A 73 7.87 6.20 8.79
CA LEU A 73 9.23 6.63 8.48
C LEU A 73 9.31 7.37 7.14
N HIS A 74 8.56 6.93 6.13
CA HIS A 74 8.51 7.61 4.83
C HIS A 74 7.98 9.05 4.96
N LYS A 75 6.91 9.25 5.74
CA LYS A 75 6.37 10.59 6.03
C LYS A 75 7.35 11.45 6.81
N ASP A 76 8.00 10.88 7.82
CA ASP A 76 8.93 11.62 8.68
C ASP A 76 10.19 12.06 7.94
N HIS A 77 10.74 11.21 7.07
CA HIS A 77 11.90 11.56 6.26
C HIS A 77 11.61 12.61 5.19
N ILE A 78 10.41 12.60 4.60
CA ILE A 78 10.07 13.53 3.51
C ILE A 78 9.60 14.88 4.05
N VAL A 79 8.69 14.89 5.01
CA VAL A 79 8.03 16.12 5.46
C VAL A 79 8.68 16.69 6.71
N GLY A 80 9.13 15.83 7.61
CA GLY A 80 9.63 16.25 8.92
C GLY A 80 8.55 16.95 9.76
N HIS A 81 8.96 18.03 10.43
CA HIS A 81 8.13 18.76 11.41
C HIS A 81 7.25 19.86 10.79
N MET A 82 7.78 20.63 9.83
CA MET A 82 7.07 21.72 9.15
C MET A 82 7.46 21.76 7.67
N PHE A 83 6.47 21.97 6.82
CA PHE A 83 6.65 22.07 5.37
C PHE A 83 6.58 23.53 4.90
N LEU A 84 7.69 24.25 5.13
CA LEU A 84 7.82 25.67 4.80
C LEU A 84 8.20 25.90 3.34
N ILE A 85 7.72 27.00 2.76
CA ILE A 85 8.17 27.44 1.44
C ILE A 85 9.52 28.16 1.54
N SER A 86 10.33 28.06 0.48
CA SER A 86 11.46 28.98 0.25
C SER A 86 11.15 29.75 -1.02
N TYR A 87 10.62 30.97 -0.88
CA TYR A 87 10.18 31.74 -2.03
C TYR A 87 11.35 32.50 -2.67
N ARG A 88 11.66 32.15 -3.92
CA ARG A 88 12.81 32.72 -4.66
C ARG A 88 12.35 33.39 -5.97
N PRO A 89 11.67 34.54 -5.89
CA PRO A 89 11.25 35.25 -7.09
C PRO A 89 12.48 35.72 -7.88
N ASN A 90 12.39 35.68 -9.22
CA ASN A 90 13.39 36.32 -10.08
C ASN A 90 13.22 37.84 -10.02
N TRP A 91 13.72 38.45 -8.95
CA TRP A 91 13.54 39.86 -8.64
C TRP A 91 14.12 40.80 -9.72
N ARG A 92 15.16 40.36 -10.43
CA ARG A 92 15.73 41.11 -11.56
C ARG A 92 14.76 41.18 -12.73
N TRP A 93 14.11 40.06 -13.05
CA TRP A 93 13.09 40.01 -14.09
C TRP A 93 11.86 40.85 -13.70
N LEU A 94 11.50 40.86 -12.43
CA LEU A 94 10.41 41.69 -11.89
C LEU A 94 10.78 43.18 -11.79
N GLY A 95 12.01 43.58 -12.13
CA GLY A 95 12.47 44.97 -12.04
C GLY A 95 12.58 45.49 -10.61
N MET A 96 12.65 44.60 -9.62
CA MET A 96 12.77 44.97 -8.21
C MET A 96 14.22 45.32 -7.86
N ARG A 97 14.40 46.12 -6.80
CA ARG A 97 15.70 46.22 -6.14
C ARG A 97 15.90 45.03 -5.22
N GLU A 98 17.14 44.58 -5.05
CA GLU A 98 17.46 43.43 -4.19
C GLU A 98 16.95 43.58 -2.75
N THR A 99 17.10 44.77 -2.16
CA THR A 99 16.61 45.05 -0.80
C THR A 99 15.09 44.97 -0.70
N ALA A 100 14.36 45.47 -1.71
CA ALA A 100 12.91 45.39 -1.77
C ALA A 100 12.44 43.93 -2.00
N ALA A 101 13.20 43.16 -2.78
CA ALA A 101 12.91 41.74 -2.99
C ALA A 101 13.03 40.93 -1.70
N LYS A 102 14.05 41.22 -0.87
CA LYS A 102 14.21 40.55 0.42
C LYS A 102 13.02 40.82 1.34
N SER A 103 12.64 42.08 1.54
CA SER A 103 11.46 42.43 2.35
C SER A 103 10.18 41.81 1.81
N PHE A 104 10.00 41.78 0.48
CA PHE A 104 8.85 41.14 -0.13
C PHE A 104 8.81 39.61 0.10
N VAL A 105 9.95 38.94 0.04
CA VAL A 105 10.04 37.50 0.36
C VAL A 105 9.64 37.26 1.81
N ASP A 106 10.15 38.07 2.75
CA ASP A 106 9.81 37.95 4.18
C ASP A 106 8.29 38.10 4.41
N GLU A 107 7.64 39.07 3.73
CA GLU A 107 6.19 39.27 3.78
C GLU A 107 5.40 38.08 3.19
N VAL A 108 5.85 37.54 2.07
CA VAL A 108 5.20 36.39 1.41
C VAL A 108 5.33 35.13 2.25
N GLU A 109 6.50 34.86 2.82
CA GLU A 109 6.73 33.69 3.66
C GLU A 109 5.95 33.77 4.99
N ALA A 110 5.81 34.98 5.56
CA ALA A 110 4.96 35.21 6.71
C ALA A 110 3.47 34.98 6.41
N ALA A 111 2.97 35.58 5.32
CA ALA A 111 1.57 35.42 4.89
C ALA A 111 1.25 33.96 4.51
N TRP A 112 2.20 33.26 3.89
CA TRP A 112 2.06 31.83 3.62
C TRP A 112 1.95 31.03 4.90
N SER A 113 2.80 31.29 5.89
CA SER A 113 2.79 30.55 7.16
C SER A 113 1.47 30.72 7.91
N GLU A 114 0.91 31.94 7.93
CA GLU A 114 -0.40 32.21 8.54
C GLU A 114 -1.53 31.45 7.84
N TYR A 115 -1.50 31.38 6.51
CA TYR A 115 -2.49 30.65 5.72
C TYR A 115 -2.33 29.12 5.80
N ALA A 116 -1.10 28.64 5.71
CA ALA A 116 -0.77 27.22 5.59
C ALA A 116 -0.84 26.52 6.95
N GLU A 117 -0.44 27.18 8.04
CA GLU A 117 -0.35 26.60 9.38
C GLU A 117 -1.37 27.22 10.35
N GLY A 118 -2.52 27.62 9.81
CA GLY A 118 -3.62 28.15 10.60
C GLY A 118 -4.15 27.14 11.64
N MET A 119 -4.59 27.65 12.79
CA MET A 119 -4.95 26.85 13.97
C MET A 119 -6.12 25.88 13.73
N PHE A 120 -7.01 26.20 12.80
CA PHE A 120 -8.23 25.43 12.53
C PHE A 120 -8.18 24.71 11.18
N GLY A 121 -7.00 24.56 10.58
CA GLY A 121 -6.82 23.87 9.31
C GLY A 121 -7.53 24.59 8.16
N GLU A 122 -7.44 25.91 8.14
CA GLU A 122 -8.13 26.83 7.23
C GLU A 122 -7.91 26.52 5.73
N ILE A 123 -6.76 25.91 5.42
CA ILE A 123 -6.38 25.50 4.07
C ILE A 123 -7.09 24.22 3.61
N ASP A 124 -7.55 23.38 4.54
CA ASP A 124 -8.29 22.16 4.28
C ASP A 124 -9.81 22.46 4.23
N VAL A 125 -10.49 21.98 3.19
CA VAL A 125 -11.94 22.09 3.08
C VAL A 125 -12.65 21.39 4.24
N GLU A 126 -12.07 20.32 4.78
CA GLU A 126 -12.63 19.60 5.93
C GLU A 126 -12.34 20.29 7.27
N GLY A 127 -11.48 21.30 7.31
CA GLY A 127 -11.09 22.01 8.55
C GLY A 127 -10.38 21.11 9.57
N LYS A 128 -9.62 20.10 9.09
CA LYS A 128 -8.98 19.10 9.96
C LYS A 128 -7.47 19.22 10.03
N ARG A 129 -6.84 19.86 9.04
CA ARG A 129 -5.41 19.74 8.79
C ARG A 129 -4.78 21.06 8.43
N THR A 130 -3.60 21.33 8.96
CA THR A 130 -2.70 22.33 8.39
C THR A 130 -2.10 21.85 7.07
N PHE A 131 -1.39 22.72 6.35
CA PHE A 131 -0.71 22.37 5.11
C PHE A 131 0.34 21.28 5.34
N THR A 132 1.15 21.40 6.39
CA THR A 132 2.13 20.37 6.75
C THR A 132 1.44 19.01 6.97
N GLU A 133 0.33 18.98 7.71
CA GLU A 133 -0.43 17.75 7.95
C GLU A 133 -1.06 17.20 6.67
N PHE A 134 -1.55 18.08 5.79
CA PHE A 134 -2.09 17.73 4.48
C PHE A 134 -1.02 17.10 3.58
N ILE A 135 0.21 17.63 3.58
CA ILE A 135 1.34 17.04 2.86
C ILE A 135 1.74 15.69 3.48
N ARG A 136 1.73 15.55 4.81
CA ARG A 136 1.98 14.26 5.49
C ARG A 136 0.94 13.21 5.12
N GLU A 137 -0.33 13.57 5.01
CA GLU A 137 -1.36 12.68 4.47
C GLU A 137 -1.05 12.32 3.02
N GLY A 138 -0.79 13.30 2.16
CA GLY A 138 -0.48 13.08 0.75
C GLY A 138 0.68 12.10 0.55
N VAL A 139 1.80 12.29 1.25
CA VAL A 139 2.96 11.38 1.22
C VAL A 139 2.58 9.97 1.71
N GLY A 140 1.76 9.88 2.76
CA GLY A 140 1.23 8.61 3.24
C GLY A 140 0.43 7.89 2.17
N VAL A 141 -0.58 8.56 1.61
CA VAL A 141 -1.46 8.03 0.54
C VAL A 141 -0.63 7.63 -0.68
N HIS A 142 0.34 8.45 -1.09
CA HIS A 142 1.25 8.11 -2.19
C HIS A 142 2.00 6.80 -1.95
N ALA A 143 2.46 6.51 -0.72
CA ALA A 143 3.21 5.29 -0.44
C ALA A 143 2.39 4.01 -0.70
N PHE A 144 1.12 3.97 -0.24
CA PHE A 144 0.30 2.75 -0.31
C PHE A 144 -0.78 2.75 -1.40
N ASN A 145 -1.10 3.89 -2.03
CA ASN A 145 -1.94 3.97 -3.23
C ASN A 145 -1.17 4.31 -4.51
N GLY A 146 0.04 4.86 -4.42
CA GLY A 146 0.88 5.24 -5.56
C GLY A 146 0.59 6.62 -6.16
N GLU A 147 -0.41 7.33 -5.65
CA GLU A 147 -0.88 8.60 -6.22
C GLU A 147 -1.69 9.41 -5.21
N ILE A 148 -1.85 10.70 -5.48
CA ILE A 148 -2.60 11.65 -4.66
C ILE A 148 -3.58 12.40 -5.57
N PHE A 149 -4.82 12.54 -5.11
CA PHE A 149 -5.80 13.43 -5.74
C PHE A 149 -6.20 14.54 -4.78
N VAL A 150 -6.17 15.77 -5.27
CA VAL A 150 -6.55 16.96 -4.50
C VAL A 150 -7.39 17.87 -5.39
N GLN A 151 -8.55 18.29 -4.89
CA GLN A 151 -9.40 19.26 -5.54
C GLN A 151 -9.19 20.64 -4.90
N PRO A 152 -8.65 21.62 -5.65
CA PRO A 152 -8.69 23.02 -5.23
C PRO A 152 -10.14 23.52 -5.23
N VAL A 153 -10.57 24.12 -4.13
CA VAL A 153 -11.90 24.69 -3.93
C VAL A 153 -11.76 26.17 -3.64
N TRP A 154 -12.64 26.98 -4.22
CA TRP A 154 -12.72 28.40 -3.89
C TRP A 154 -13.87 28.62 -2.92
N ASP A 155 -13.53 28.91 -1.66
CA ASP A 155 -14.53 29.21 -0.65
C ASP A 155 -15.00 30.66 -0.79
N THR A 156 -16.24 30.84 -1.24
CA THR A 156 -16.85 32.17 -1.36
C THR A 156 -17.36 32.73 -0.03
N GLU A 157 -17.57 31.87 0.96
CA GLU A 157 -18.20 32.18 2.24
C GLU A 157 -17.19 32.53 3.34
N THR A 158 -15.93 32.08 3.20
CA THR A 158 -14.87 32.43 4.15
C THR A 158 -14.64 33.94 4.26
N THR A 159 -14.44 34.40 5.50
CA THR A 159 -14.04 35.77 5.85
C THR A 159 -12.53 35.98 5.81
N GLN A 160 -11.75 34.92 5.56
CA GLN A 160 -10.29 34.98 5.49
C GLN A 160 -9.81 35.68 4.22
N LEU A 161 -8.59 36.20 4.28
CA LEU A 161 -7.94 36.83 3.14
C LEU A 161 -7.77 35.84 1.98
N PHE A 162 -7.30 34.63 2.29
CA PHE A 162 -7.12 33.56 1.32
C PHE A 162 -8.36 32.68 1.24
N ARG A 163 -8.92 32.56 0.04
CA ARG A 163 -10.17 31.82 -0.23
C ARG A 163 -9.95 30.46 -0.87
N THR A 164 -8.76 30.21 -1.40
CA THR A 164 -8.44 28.89 -1.93
C THR A 164 -8.35 27.91 -0.76
N ARG A 165 -8.95 26.74 -0.91
CA ARG A 165 -8.84 25.60 0.00
C ARG A 165 -8.58 24.34 -0.81
N PHE A 166 -8.18 23.27 -0.15
CA PHE A 166 -7.89 22.00 -0.79
C PHE A 166 -8.70 20.89 -0.15
N LYS A 167 -9.34 20.07 -0.98
CA LYS A 167 -10.05 18.87 -0.55
C LYS A 167 -9.27 17.65 -1.02
N ALA A 168 -8.79 16.84 -0.08
CA ALA A 168 -8.21 15.55 -0.41
C ALA A 168 -9.30 14.64 -1.01
N VAL A 169 -8.99 13.95 -2.10
CA VAL A 169 -9.87 12.96 -2.71
C VAL A 169 -9.18 11.61 -2.62
N SER A 170 -9.85 10.62 -2.03
CA SER A 170 -9.28 9.28 -1.95
C SER A 170 -9.08 8.70 -3.36
N PRO A 171 -7.88 8.18 -3.71
CA PRO A 171 -7.65 7.51 -4.99
C PRO A 171 -8.60 6.33 -5.26
N LYS A 172 -9.18 5.75 -4.20
CA LYS A 172 -10.15 4.64 -4.25
C LYS A 172 -11.49 5.06 -4.84
N ARG A 173 -11.82 6.35 -4.75
CA ARG A 173 -13.05 6.92 -5.31
C ARG A 173 -12.89 7.31 -6.78
N VAL A 174 -11.65 7.45 -7.26
CA VAL A 174 -11.36 7.73 -8.67
C VAL A 174 -11.34 6.42 -9.42
N ASP A 175 -12.36 6.21 -10.26
CA ASP A 175 -12.51 4.96 -10.99
C ASP A 175 -13.48 5.13 -12.16
N THR A 176 -13.50 4.17 -13.08
CA THR A 176 -14.43 4.18 -14.21
C THR A 176 -15.85 4.04 -13.68
N PRO A 177 -16.80 4.90 -14.09
CA PRO A 177 -18.20 4.78 -13.68
C PRO A 177 -18.76 3.37 -13.83
N GLY A 178 -19.48 2.90 -12.80
CA GLY A 178 -20.00 1.54 -12.75
C GLY A 178 -18.91 0.45 -12.65
N HIS A 179 -17.70 0.82 -12.25
CA HIS A 179 -16.57 -0.08 -12.10
C HIS A 179 -16.14 -0.81 -13.39
N GLY A 180 -16.49 -0.25 -14.56
CA GLY A 180 -16.18 -0.84 -15.86
C GLY A 180 -14.69 -0.89 -16.18
N MET A 181 -14.33 -1.70 -17.18
CA MET A 181 -12.95 -1.83 -17.66
C MET A 181 -12.39 -0.51 -18.24
N GLY A 182 -13.28 0.36 -18.71
CA GLY A 182 -12.90 1.58 -19.42
C GLY A 182 -12.71 1.35 -20.92
N ASN A 183 -12.04 2.29 -21.58
CA ASN A 183 -11.71 2.27 -22.99
C ASN A 183 -10.43 3.09 -23.24
N ARG A 184 -10.08 3.32 -24.51
CA ARG A 184 -8.86 4.07 -24.87
C ARG A 184 -8.78 5.46 -24.24
N PHE A 185 -9.90 6.14 -24.06
CA PHE A 185 -10.01 7.53 -23.60
C PHE A 185 -10.49 7.68 -22.16
N LEU A 186 -10.92 6.60 -21.50
CA LEU A 186 -11.33 6.60 -20.09
C LEU A 186 -10.80 5.33 -19.42
N ARG A 187 -9.83 5.48 -18.52
CA ARG A 187 -9.17 4.35 -17.86
C ARG A 187 -9.08 4.61 -16.37
N ALA A 188 -9.59 3.68 -15.56
CA ALA A 188 -9.60 3.78 -14.10
C ALA A 188 -9.98 5.19 -13.61
N GLY A 189 -11.04 5.76 -14.17
CA GLY A 189 -11.57 7.07 -13.77
C GLY A 189 -10.84 8.29 -14.33
N VAL A 190 -9.79 8.13 -15.12
CA VAL A 190 -9.10 9.26 -15.79
C VAL A 190 -9.53 9.30 -17.25
N GLU A 191 -10.15 10.40 -17.66
CA GLU A 191 -10.36 10.71 -19.08
C GLU A 191 -9.09 11.30 -19.68
N VAL A 192 -8.67 10.81 -20.85
CA VAL A 192 -7.48 11.29 -21.55
C VAL A 192 -7.78 11.72 -22.97
N ASP A 193 -7.02 12.70 -23.46
CA ASP A 193 -7.05 13.11 -24.86
C ASP A 193 -6.22 12.17 -25.77
N ARG A 194 -6.15 12.51 -27.06
CA ARG A 194 -5.36 11.75 -28.04
C ARG A 194 -3.85 11.71 -27.76
N TYR A 195 -3.36 12.59 -26.91
CA TYR A 195 -1.96 12.72 -26.51
C TYR A 195 -1.69 12.12 -25.13
N GLY A 196 -2.69 11.48 -24.50
CA GLY A 196 -2.57 10.91 -23.16
C GLY A 196 -2.68 11.94 -22.03
N ARG A 197 -3.01 13.21 -22.33
CA ARG A 197 -3.19 14.23 -21.28
C ARG A 197 -4.54 14.01 -20.59
N ALA A 198 -4.54 14.00 -19.27
CA ALA A 198 -5.78 13.94 -18.51
C ALA A 198 -6.67 15.16 -18.81
N VAL A 199 -7.96 14.93 -19.05
CA VAL A 199 -8.97 15.95 -19.37
C VAL A 199 -9.97 16.09 -18.23
N ALA A 200 -10.33 14.98 -17.59
CA ALA A 200 -11.24 14.94 -16.47
C ALA A 200 -11.04 13.69 -15.62
N TYR A 201 -11.62 13.72 -14.42
CA TYR A 201 -11.58 12.65 -13.45
C TYR A 201 -13.01 12.28 -13.04
N HIS A 202 -13.29 10.99 -12.95
CA HIS A 202 -14.55 10.44 -12.49
C HIS A 202 -14.40 10.00 -11.05
N ILE A 203 -15.17 10.63 -10.17
CA ILE A 203 -15.10 10.43 -8.73
C ILE A 203 -16.44 9.88 -8.28
N CYS A 204 -16.43 8.71 -7.66
CA CYS A 204 -17.61 8.20 -6.99
C CYS A 204 -17.91 9.05 -5.76
N GLU A 205 -19.18 9.39 -5.54
CA GLU A 205 -19.63 10.01 -4.29
C GLU A 205 -19.27 9.13 -3.09
N ASP A 206 -19.01 9.78 -1.96
CA ASP A 206 -18.75 9.10 -0.69
C ASP A 206 -20.10 8.86 0.00
N ASP A 207 -20.47 7.60 0.18
CA ASP A 207 -21.76 7.21 0.75
C ASP A 207 -21.52 6.24 1.91
N PHE A 208 -21.23 6.77 3.10
CA PHE A 208 -21.03 5.91 4.27
C PHE A 208 -22.34 5.20 4.66
N PRO A 209 -22.35 3.86 4.87
CA PRO A 209 -21.20 2.98 5.05
C PRO A 209 -20.71 2.24 3.78
N PHE A 210 -21.36 2.44 2.64
CA PHE A 210 -21.06 1.77 1.38
C PHE A 210 -20.24 2.64 0.42
N SER A 211 -18.93 2.37 0.29
CA SER A 211 -18.17 2.99 -0.79
C SER A 211 -18.65 2.50 -2.15
N GLY A 212 -19.05 3.39 -3.07
CA GLY A 212 -19.30 3.02 -4.47
C GLY A 212 -20.77 2.98 -4.92
N SER A 213 -21.73 3.55 -4.18
CA SER A 213 -23.19 3.39 -4.42
C SER A 213 -23.76 4.06 -5.68
N GLY A 214 -22.91 4.53 -6.58
CA GLY A 214 -23.25 4.62 -8.02
C GLY A 214 -23.47 6.02 -8.58
N ARG A 215 -23.37 7.09 -7.77
CA ARG A 215 -23.28 8.45 -8.29
C ARG A 215 -21.83 8.82 -8.55
N TRP A 216 -21.58 9.27 -9.77
CA TRP A 216 -20.26 9.64 -10.25
C TRP A 216 -20.28 11.10 -10.66
N GLU A 217 -19.34 11.85 -10.12
CA GLU A 217 -19.09 13.23 -10.51
C GLU A 217 -17.91 13.27 -11.47
N ARG A 218 -18.12 13.93 -12.62
CA ARG A 218 -17.05 14.19 -13.58
C ARG A 218 -16.47 15.58 -13.31
N ILE A 219 -15.25 15.62 -12.81
CA ILE A 219 -14.53 16.88 -12.53
C ILE A 219 -13.50 17.13 -13.65
N PRO A 220 -13.53 18.28 -14.34
CA PRO A 220 -12.52 18.59 -15.34
C PRO A 220 -11.15 18.75 -14.69
N ARG A 221 -10.06 18.53 -15.44
CA ARG A 221 -8.70 18.81 -14.95
C ARG A 221 -8.49 20.30 -14.70
N GLU A 222 -8.98 21.15 -15.60
CA GLU A 222 -8.85 22.60 -15.57
C GLU A 222 -10.22 23.25 -15.73
N LEU A 223 -10.46 24.32 -14.97
CA LEU A 223 -11.62 25.19 -15.14
C LEU A 223 -11.48 26.03 -16.42
N PRO A 224 -12.58 26.59 -16.96
CA PRO A 224 -12.52 27.53 -18.08
C PRO A 224 -11.61 28.75 -17.85
N THR A 225 -11.32 29.08 -16.59
CA THR A 225 -10.39 30.15 -16.19
C THR A 225 -8.91 29.76 -16.31
N GLY A 226 -8.60 28.51 -16.65
CA GLY A 226 -7.26 27.94 -16.65
C GLY A 226 -6.76 27.51 -15.26
N ARG A 227 -7.55 27.70 -14.19
CA ARG A 227 -7.21 27.19 -12.86
C ARG A 227 -7.34 25.67 -12.82
N PRO A 228 -6.42 24.93 -12.17
CA PRO A 228 -6.62 23.50 -11.93
C PRO A 228 -7.89 23.26 -11.12
N ALA A 229 -8.77 22.41 -11.63
CA ALA A 229 -9.94 21.89 -10.93
C ALA A 229 -9.62 20.58 -10.20
N MET A 230 -8.63 19.83 -10.68
CA MET A 230 -8.12 18.63 -10.02
C MET A 230 -6.61 18.55 -10.17
N LEU A 231 -5.94 18.24 -9.07
CA LEU A 231 -4.52 17.92 -9.01
C LEU A 231 -4.39 16.41 -8.87
N HIS A 232 -3.73 15.78 -9.83
CA HIS A 232 -3.36 14.37 -9.79
C HIS A 232 -1.84 14.28 -9.74
N ILE A 233 -1.33 13.76 -8.63
CA ILE A 233 0.11 13.74 -8.33
C ILE A 233 0.54 12.27 -8.25
N PHE A 234 1.38 11.85 -9.18
CA PHE A 234 2.07 10.57 -9.18
C PHE A 234 3.32 10.70 -10.04
N GLU A 235 4.23 9.74 -9.94
CA GLU A 235 5.44 9.66 -10.77
C GLU A 235 5.19 8.70 -11.96
N PRO A 236 5.01 9.20 -13.19
CA PRO A 236 4.82 8.35 -14.36
C PRO A 236 6.15 7.68 -14.75
N VAL A 237 6.12 6.38 -15.00
CA VAL A 237 7.30 5.59 -15.41
C VAL A 237 7.29 5.25 -16.90
N GLU A 238 6.14 5.35 -17.56
CA GLU A 238 5.95 5.04 -18.97
C GLU A 238 4.96 6.01 -19.63
N ASP A 239 5.07 6.16 -20.95
CA ASP A 239 4.09 6.91 -21.75
C ASP A 239 2.67 6.31 -21.63
N GLY A 240 1.68 7.18 -21.64
CA GLY A 240 0.27 6.79 -21.59
C GLY A 240 -0.22 6.20 -20.26
N GLN A 241 0.61 6.21 -19.21
CA GLN A 241 0.22 5.79 -17.86
C GLN A 241 -0.80 6.76 -17.27
N THR A 242 -1.92 6.21 -16.78
CA THR A 242 -3.05 7.00 -16.27
C THR A 242 -3.15 7.00 -14.75
N ARG A 243 -2.55 6.03 -14.05
CA ARG A 243 -2.62 5.87 -12.60
C ARG A 243 -1.27 5.54 -11.99
N GLY A 244 -1.07 5.90 -10.72
CA GLY A 244 0.13 5.57 -9.97
C GLY A 244 0.12 4.14 -9.42
N ALA A 245 1.30 3.52 -9.34
CA ALA A 245 1.49 2.21 -8.72
C ALA A 245 1.97 2.37 -7.27
N ASN A 246 1.37 1.65 -6.33
CA ASN A 246 1.81 1.70 -4.94
C ASN A 246 3.19 1.04 -4.75
N GLN A 247 3.93 1.49 -3.74
CA GLN A 247 5.29 1.01 -3.48
C GLN A 247 5.32 -0.41 -2.89
N PHE A 248 4.19 -0.90 -2.39
CA PHE A 248 4.08 -2.20 -1.75
C PHE A 248 3.91 -3.36 -2.75
N TYR A 249 3.55 -3.10 -4.01
CA TYR A 249 3.22 -4.15 -5.00
C TYR A 249 4.25 -5.27 -5.09
N SER A 250 5.54 -4.97 -4.96
CA SER A 250 6.63 -5.95 -5.06
C SER A 250 6.86 -6.77 -3.79
N VAL A 251 6.36 -6.35 -2.63
CA VAL A 251 6.67 -6.94 -1.31
C VAL A 251 5.43 -7.45 -0.56
N MET A 252 4.22 -7.03 -0.94
CA MET A 252 2.97 -7.36 -0.25
C MET A 252 2.82 -8.86 0.01
N GLU A 253 3.05 -9.69 -1.01
CA GLU A 253 2.90 -11.14 -0.90
C GLU A 253 3.84 -11.73 0.16
N ARG A 254 5.11 -11.33 0.15
CA ARG A 254 6.12 -11.79 1.11
C ARG A 254 5.79 -11.35 2.54
N LEU A 255 5.32 -10.11 2.71
CA LEU A 255 4.89 -9.60 4.01
C LEU A 255 3.68 -10.39 4.54
N LYS A 256 2.70 -10.68 3.67
CA LYS A 256 1.54 -11.47 4.09
C LYS A 256 1.89 -12.90 4.49
N MET A 257 2.79 -13.55 3.74
CA MET A 257 3.28 -14.89 4.10
C MET A 257 4.05 -14.90 5.42
N LEU A 258 4.84 -13.85 5.69
CA LEU A 258 5.58 -13.71 6.95
C LEU A 258 4.62 -13.60 8.15
N ASP A 259 3.57 -12.80 8.05
CA ASP A 259 2.57 -12.66 9.13
C ASP A 259 1.90 -14.01 9.45
N SER A 260 1.52 -14.75 8.40
CA SER A 260 0.94 -16.09 8.57
C SER A 260 1.91 -17.06 9.24
N LEU A 261 3.18 -17.07 8.83
CA LEU A 261 4.21 -17.91 9.45
C LEU A 261 4.36 -17.60 10.95
N GLN A 262 4.45 -16.32 11.32
CA GLN A 262 4.59 -15.92 12.72
C GLN A 262 3.38 -16.34 13.56
N ALA A 263 2.16 -16.17 13.04
CA ALA A 263 0.95 -16.59 13.71
C ALA A 263 0.92 -18.11 13.94
N THR A 264 1.25 -18.91 12.91
CA THR A 264 1.29 -20.37 13.01
C THR A 264 2.37 -20.86 13.97
N GLN A 265 3.55 -20.23 13.97
CA GLN A 265 4.63 -20.55 14.92
C GLN A 265 4.22 -20.25 16.36
N LEU A 266 3.60 -19.09 16.61
CA LEU A 266 3.11 -18.73 17.94
C LEU A 266 2.04 -19.71 18.42
N GLN A 267 1.06 -20.04 17.57
CA GLN A 267 0.04 -21.04 17.89
C GLN A 267 0.66 -22.40 18.21
N SER A 268 1.62 -22.85 17.42
CA SER A 268 2.34 -24.11 17.66
C SER A 268 3.09 -24.09 18.98
N ALA A 269 3.71 -22.97 19.35
CA ALA A 269 4.39 -22.80 20.63
C ALA A 269 3.41 -22.83 21.82
N ILE A 270 2.24 -22.17 21.70
CA ILE A 270 1.18 -22.21 22.71
C ILE A 270 0.68 -23.65 22.91
N VAL A 271 0.40 -24.35 21.81
CA VAL A 271 -0.02 -25.76 21.84
C VAL A 271 1.03 -26.63 22.53
N LYS A 272 2.30 -26.50 22.14
CA LYS A 272 3.40 -27.23 22.81
C LYS A 272 3.51 -26.91 24.30
N ALA A 273 3.27 -25.66 24.70
CA ALA A 273 3.27 -25.27 26.11
C ALA A 273 2.08 -25.86 26.89
N MET A 274 0.91 -26.02 26.26
CA MET A 274 -0.25 -26.67 26.89
C MET A 274 -0.03 -28.17 27.11
N TYR A 275 0.65 -28.86 26.18
CA TYR A 275 0.93 -30.30 26.29
C TYR A 275 2.19 -30.64 27.09
N ALA A 276 2.92 -29.65 27.65
CA ALA A 276 4.17 -29.86 28.39
C ALA A 276 4.02 -30.57 29.76
N ALA A 277 2.83 -31.06 30.10
CA ALA A 277 2.64 -32.06 31.15
C ALA A 277 2.59 -33.47 30.53
N THR A 278 3.66 -33.87 29.82
CA THR A 278 3.86 -35.28 29.44
C THR A 278 4.64 -35.97 30.55
N ILE A 279 4.03 -36.96 31.20
CA ILE A 279 4.70 -37.79 32.21
C ILE A 279 5.25 -39.02 31.47
N GLU A 280 6.57 -39.10 31.34
CA GLU A 280 7.23 -40.35 30.97
C GLU A 280 7.30 -41.24 32.22
N SER A 281 6.68 -42.42 32.13
CA SER A 281 6.63 -43.42 33.19
C SER A 281 7.08 -44.76 32.62
N GLU A 282 7.97 -45.46 33.33
CA GLU A 282 8.32 -46.85 33.00
C GLU A 282 7.19 -47.84 33.36
N LEU A 283 6.13 -47.35 34.00
CA LEU A 283 4.92 -48.11 34.30
C LEU A 283 3.91 -47.96 33.17
N ASP A 284 3.20 -49.05 32.88
CA ASP A 284 2.05 -49.07 31.97
C ASP A 284 1.08 -47.91 32.28
N THR A 285 0.49 -47.34 31.24
CA THR A 285 -0.23 -46.06 31.28
C THR A 285 -1.27 -46.03 32.40
N GLU A 286 -1.99 -47.13 32.63
CA GLU A 286 -2.95 -47.28 33.74
C GLU A 286 -2.33 -47.09 35.14
N LYS A 287 -1.14 -47.64 35.39
CA LYS A 287 -0.45 -47.55 36.69
C LYS A 287 0.17 -46.18 36.95
N ALA A 288 0.62 -45.51 35.90
CA ALA A 288 1.11 -44.13 36.00
C ALA A 288 -0.03 -43.19 36.42
N PHE A 289 -1.22 -43.38 35.86
CA PHE A 289 -2.42 -42.62 36.21
C PHE A 289 -2.95 -42.92 37.63
N GLU A 290 -2.89 -44.16 38.10
CA GLU A 290 -3.23 -44.51 39.51
C GLU A 290 -2.34 -43.78 40.53
N TYR A 291 -1.05 -43.64 40.24
CA TYR A 291 -0.09 -43.00 41.14
C TYR A 291 -0.29 -41.48 41.25
N ILE A 292 -0.63 -40.83 40.13
CA ILE A 292 -0.94 -39.39 40.08
C ILE A 292 -2.28 -39.10 40.76
N ALA A 293 -3.25 -40.01 40.62
CA ALA A 293 -4.58 -39.88 41.22
C ALA A 293 -4.61 -40.12 42.74
N GLY A 294 -3.50 -40.54 43.36
CA GLY A 294 -3.35 -40.67 44.81
C GLY A 294 -4.46 -41.50 45.44
N ALA A 295 -4.41 -42.83 45.30
CA ALA A 295 -5.37 -43.71 45.96
C ALA A 295 -5.35 -43.50 47.49
N PRO A 296 -6.53 -43.22 48.08
CA PRO A 296 -7.23 -44.29 48.75
C PRO A 296 -8.60 -44.55 48.13
N GLN A 297 -8.90 -45.83 47.92
CA GLN A 297 -10.23 -46.34 47.59
C GLN A 297 -11.28 -45.78 48.58
N GLY A 298 -12.04 -44.76 48.18
CA GLY A 298 -13.08 -44.22 49.07
C GLY A 298 -13.90 -43.03 48.58
N GLN A 299 -13.46 -42.22 47.61
CA GLN A 299 -14.23 -41.06 47.15
C GLN A 299 -14.53 -41.13 45.65
N LYS A 300 -15.76 -41.56 45.32
CA LYS A 300 -16.30 -41.61 43.95
C LYS A 300 -16.70 -40.24 43.38
N ASP A 301 -16.51 -39.15 44.13
CA ASP A 301 -16.85 -37.78 43.70
C ASP A 301 -15.63 -36.86 43.69
N ASN A 302 -14.52 -37.32 43.09
CA ASN A 302 -13.39 -36.43 42.82
C ASN A 302 -13.57 -35.79 41.42
N PRO A 303 -13.81 -34.47 41.32
CA PRO A 303 -14.06 -33.80 40.05
C PRO A 303 -12.89 -33.93 39.05
N LEU A 304 -11.66 -34.11 39.53
CA LEU A 304 -10.50 -34.38 38.67
C LEU A 304 -10.60 -35.75 37.99
N ILE A 305 -11.03 -36.79 38.71
CA ILE A 305 -11.20 -38.15 38.16
C ILE A 305 -12.30 -38.14 37.08
N ASN A 306 -13.41 -37.43 37.32
CA ASN A 306 -14.49 -37.32 36.34
C ASN A 306 -14.12 -36.50 35.09
N ILE A 307 -13.23 -35.50 35.23
CA ILE A 307 -12.72 -34.73 34.09
C ILE A 307 -11.73 -35.58 33.28
N LEU A 308 -10.87 -36.34 33.95
CA LEU A 308 -9.90 -37.24 33.32
C LEU A 308 -10.58 -38.39 32.57
N ASP A 309 -11.64 -38.99 33.13
CA ASP A 309 -12.41 -40.05 32.48
C ASP A 309 -13.13 -39.55 31.22
N LYS A 310 -13.63 -38.31 31.24
CA LYS A 310 -14.21 -37.65 30.07
C LYS A 310 -13.18 -37.35 28.98
N PHE A 311 -11.95 -36.97 29.36
CA PHE A 311 -10.88 -36.77 28.39
C PHE A 311 -10.46 -38.10 27.76
N SER A 312 -10.26 -39.15 28.57
CA SER A 312 -9.96 -40.51 28.12
C SER A 312 -10.98 -41.00 27.08
N THR A 313 -12.27 -40.94 27.45
CA THR A 313 -13.37 -41.36 26.56
C THR A 313 -13.40 -40.54 25.25
N TRP A 314 -13.08 -39.24 25.31
CA TRP A 314 -13.06 -38.38 24.12
C TRP A 314 -11.92 -38.72 23.16
N TYR A 315 -10.73 -39.07 23.67
CA TYR A 315 -9.59 -39.46 22.85
C TYR A 315 -9.76 -40.85 22.23
N ASP A 316 -10.32 -41.81 22.97
CA ASP A 316 -10.64 -43.15 22.47
C ASP A 316 -11.70 -43.13 21.36
N THR A 317 -12.66 -42.21 21.44
CA THR A 317 -13.75 -42.12 20.46
C THR A 317 -13.32 -41.39 19.17
N ASN A 318 -12.40 -40.43 19.26
CA ASN A 318 -12.08 -39.52 18.15
C ASN A 318 -10.75 -39.78 17.43
N SER A 319 -10.02 -40.84 17.79
CA SER A 319 -8.79 -41.29 17.12
C SER A 319 -7.88 -40.13 16.66
N VAL A 320 -7.54 -39.21 17.57
CA VAL A 320 -6.67 -38.07 17.26
C VAL A 320 -5.23 -38.48 17.52
N THR A 321 -4.45 -38.72 16.46
CA THR A 321 -3.00 -38.90 16.54
C THR A 321 -2.31 -37.53 16.55
N LEU A 322 -1.61 -37.22 17.64
CA LEU A 322 -0.76 -36.04 17.77
C LEU A 322 0.64 -36.35 17.22
N GLY A 323 0.98 -35.73 16.09
CA GLY A 323 2.18 -36.06 15.32
C GLY A 323 1.88 -37.18 14.34
N GLY A 324 2.17 -36.93 13.06
CA GLY A 324 1.91 -37.90 11.98
C GLY A 324 2.59 -39.25 12.17
#